data_AF-A0A443QK15-F1
#
_entry.id   AF-A0A443QK15-F1
#
_cell.length_a   1.000
_cell.length_b   1.000
_cell.length_c   1.000
_cell.angle_alpha   90.00
_cell.angle_beta   90.00
_cell.angle_gamma   90.00
#
_symmetry.space_group_name_H-M   'P 1'
#
loop_
_entity.id
_entity.type
_entity.pdbx_description
1 polymer ?
#
loop_
_entity_poly.entity_id
_entity_poly.type
_entity_poly.pdbx_seq_one_letter_code
_entity_poly.pdbx_strand_id
1 'polypeptide(L)'
;MEDECPICMTKFGEKNRFAVKLKCEHVFCYFCVKGAFNLNSKCPYCREEISAEIVKKPKFLKSKNKSSESDSSEGTTKWFYKGANGWWVYDEDTCELIENAFRNKQQSCHFTISGLNYVLDFKSLTQSRVDDSSRRRKVKRDVFTKSNDEIKGIGGILKRDLSVISGSPKRKKARLVVSTSTNANESKDEASQSEG
;
A
#
# COMPACT_ATOMS: atom_id res chain seq x y z
N MET A 1 -14.51 21.14 -6.04
CA MET A 1 -13.27 20.44 -5.66
C MET A 1 -12.88 19.63 -6.88
N GLU A 2 -11.63 19.63 -7.30
CA GLU A 2 -11.21 18.75 -8.40
C GLU A 2 -11.36 17.30 -7.92
N ASP A 3 -12.41 16.63 -8.40
CA ASP A 3 -12.79 15.30 -7.94
C ASP A 3 -12.04 14.19 -8.70
N GLU A 4 -10.98 14.53 -9.44
CA GLU A 4 -10.17 13.61 -10.23
C GLU A 4 -8.69 13.94 -10.20
N CYS A 5 -7.85 12.93 -10.44
CA CYS A 5 -6.42 13.16 -10.57
C CYS A 5 -6.12 13.80 -11.94
N PRO A 6 -5.42 14.94 -11.98
CA PRO A 6 -5.19 15.68 -13.23
C PRO A 6 -4.14 15.07 -14.17
N ILE A 7 -3.47 13.99 -13.73
CA ILE A 7 -2.51 13.26 -14.56
C ILE A 7 -3.19 12.10 -15.28
N CYS A 8 -3.91 11.25 -14.53
CA CYS A 8 -4.55 10.07 -15.10
C CYS A 8 -6.04 10.27 -15.42
N MET A 9 -6.61 11.43 -15.07
CA MET A 9 -8.02 11.78 -15.22
C MET A 9 -8.99 10.80 -14.51
N THR A 10 -8.49 9.99 -13.57
CA THR A 10 -9.32 9.06 -12.80
C THR A 10 -9.90 9.76 -11.57
N LYS A 11 -11.23 9.71 -11.43
CA LYS A 11 -11.97 10.24 -10.27
C LYS A 11 -11.49 9.67 -8.94
N PHE A 12 -11.24 10.55 -7.97
CA PHE A 12 -10.98 10.19 -6.59
C PHE A 12 -12.21 9.56 -5.94
N GLY A 13 -11.98 8.65 -4.99
CA GLY A 13 -13.05 7.84 -4.42
C GLY A 13 -13.00 6.43 -4.99
N GLU A 14 -14.08 5.97 -5.63
CA GLU A 14 -14.30 4.55 -6.01
C GLU A 14 -13.10 3.91 -6.72
N LYS A 15 -12.67 4.49 -7.85
CA LYS A 15 -11.57 3.96 -8.67
C LYS A 15 -10.19 4.43 -8.22
N ASN A 16 -10.11 5.57 -7.52
CA ASN A 16 -8.85 6.17 -7.13
C ASN A 16 -8.82 6.52 -5.64
N ARG A 17 -8.75 5.48 -4.82
CA ARG A 17 -8.78 5.55 -3.34
C ARG A 17 -7.48 6.07 -2.71
N PHE A 18 -6.41 6.22 -3.50
CA PHE A 18 -5.07 6.56 -3.02
C PHE A 18 -4.71 8.03 -3.30
N ALA A 19 -5.65 8.95 -3.07
CA ALA A 19 -5.43 10.38 -3.22
C ALA A 19 -4.43 10.89 -2.18
N VAL A 20 -3.47 11.72 -2.59
CA VAL A 20 -2.44 12.30 -1.74
C VAL A 20 -2.35 13.80 -2.01
N LYS A 21 -2.27 14.57 -0.92
CA LYS A 21 -2.02 16.02 -0.96
C LYS A 21 -0.53 16.29 -0.71
N LEU A 22 0.10 17.03 -1.61
CA LEU A 22 1.49 17.48 -1.47
C LEU A 22 1.59 18.66 -0.49
N LYS A 23 2.82 19.02 -0.07
CA LYS A 23 3.06 20.21 0.76
C LYS A 23 2.64 21.51 0.08
N CYS A 24 2.72 21.53 -1.25
CA CYS A 24 2.27 22.61 -2.12
C CYS A 24 0.75 22.64 -2.33
N GLU A 25 0.00 21.91 -1.49
CA GLU A 25 -1.46 21.81 -1.46
C GLU A 25 -2.14 21.14 -2.68
N HIS A 26 -1.42 20.89 -3.78
CA HIS A 26 -1.94 20.15 -4.93
C HIS A 26 -2.20 18.67 -4.62
N VAL A 27 -3.24 18.10 -5.25
CA VAL A 27 -3.74 16.75 -5.00
C VAL A 27 -3.61 15.88 -6.25
N PHE A 28 -3.13 14.65 -6.07
CA PHE A 28 -2.94 13.67 -7.14
C PHE A 28 -3.17 12.26 -6.58
N CYS A 29 -3.26 11.25 -7.45
CA CYS A 29 -3.20 9.87 -6.99
C CYS A 29 -1.76 9.44 -6.68
N TYR A 30 -1.63 8.47 -5.77
CA TYR A 30 -0.33 7.96 -5.35
C TYR A 30 0.55 7.49 -6.51
N PHE A 31 -0.01 6.78 -7.48
CA PHE A 31 0.77 6.23 -8.59
C PHE A 31 1.34 7.33 -9.50
N CYS A 32 0.58 8.41 -9.72
CA CYS A 32 1.01 9.59 -10.46
C CYS A 32 2.05 10.42 -9.69
N VAL A 33 1.86 10.64 -8.38
CA VAL A 33 2.88 11.29 -7.54
C VAL A 33 4.16 10.50 -7.52
N LYS A 34 4.08 9.17 -7.39
CA LYS A 34 5.24 8.28 -7.41
C LYS A 34 5.96 8.33 -8.76
N GLY A 35 5.22 8.40 -9.85
CA GLY A 35 5.79 8.60 -11.19
C GLY A 35 6.54 9.93 -11.31
N ALA A 36 5.89 11.03 -10.93
CA ALA A 36 6.50 12.36 -10.92
C ALA A 36 7.74 12.42 -10.03
N PHE A 37 7.67 11.82 -8.84
CA PHE A 37 8.80 11.74 -7.91
C PHE A 37 10.00 11.01 -8.53
N ASN A 38 9.77 9.84 -9.11
CA ASN A 38 10.86 9.06 -9.72
C ASN A 38 11.44 9.72 -10.98
N LEU A 39 10.67 10.55 -11.67
CA LEU A 39 11.11 11.24 -12.87
C LEU A 39 11.98 12.47 -12.55
N ASN A 40 11.51 13.35 -11.66
CA ASN A 40 12.20 14.62 -11.39
C ASN A 40 11.97 15.18 -9.98
N SER A 41 11.30 14.46 -9.08
CA SER A 41 11.00 14.90 -7.71
C SER A 41 10.22 16.21 -7.61
N LYS A 42 9.47 16.63 -8.64
CA LYS A 42 8.74 17.91 -8.66
C LYS A 42 7.25 17.74 -8.83
N CYS A 43 6.49 18.63 -8.19
CA CYS A 43 5.05 18.74 -8.34
C CYS A 43 4.69 18.98 -9.81
N PRO A 44 3.80 18.16 -10.41
CA PRO A 44 3.36 18.34 -11.79
C PRO A 44 2.71 19.69 -12.09
N TYR A 45 2.12 20.35 -11.09
CA TYR A 45 1.49 21.67 -11.23
C TYR A 45 2.46 22.82 -11.00
N CYS A 46 2.95 22.97 -9.77
CA CYS A 46 3.72 24.15 -9.37
C CYS A 46 5.24 23.94 -9.39
N ARG A 47 5.71 22.73 -9.72
CA ARG A 47 7.13 22.34 -9.73
C ARG A 47 7.86 22.41 -8.38
N GLU A 48 7.15 22.65 -7.29
CA GLU A 48 7.71 22.55 -5.94
C GLU A 48 8.17 21.12 -5.64
N GLU A 49 9.24 20.97 -4.84
CA GLU A 49 9.84 19.67 -4.56
C GLU A 49 8.88 18.73 -3.79
N ILE A 50 8.79 17.49 -4.27
CA ILE A 50 8.02 16.43 -3.64
C ILE A 50 8.89 15.79 -2.55
N SER A 51 8.48 15.92 -1.29
CA SER A 51 9.13 15.21 -0.19
C SER A 51 9.12 13.69 -0.39
N ALA A 52 10.29 13.05 -0.24
CA ALA A 52 10.42 11.59 -0.29
C ALA A 52 9.54 10.85 0.73
N GLU A 53 9.13 11.52 1.81
CA GLU A 53 8.19 10.96 2.79
C GLU A 53 6.84 10.61 2.18
N ILE A 54 6.36 11.37 1.19
CA ILE A 54 5.08 11.11 0.52
C ILE A 54 5.09 9.74 -0.19
N VAL A 55 6.22 9.35 -0.77
CA VAL A 55 6.34 8.05 -1.46
C VAL A 55 6.58 6.90 -0.48
N LYS A 56 7.37 7.13 0.59
CA LYS A 56 7.75 6.12 1.58
C LYS A 56 6.67 5.84 2.63
N LYS A 57 5.93 6.87 3.04
CA LYS A 57 4.90 6.86 4.08
C LYS A 57 3.72 7.73 3.65
N PRO A 58 3.00 7.33 2.58
CA PRO A 58 1.91 8.14 2.05
C PRO A 58 0.81 8.33 3.10
N LYS A 59 0.25 9.54 3.15
CA LYS A 59 -0.96 9.87 3.91
C LYS A 59 -2.09 10.07 2.92
N PHE A 60 -2.97 9.08 2.82
CA PHE A 60 -4.11 9.15 1.90
C PHE A 60 -5.22 10.03 2.44
N LEU A 61 -5.83 10.82 1.56
CA LEU A 61 -7.02 11.60 1.88
C LEU A 61 -8.20 10.64 2.12
N LYS A 62 -9.01 10.93 3.14
CA LYS A 62 -10.21 10.14 3.42
C LYS A 62 -11.27 10.44 2.37
N SER A 63 -11.85 9.40 1.77
CA SER A 63 -13.06 9.56 0.97
C SER A 63 -14.20 10.03 1.87
N LYS A 64 -14.94 11.07 1.44
CA LYS A 64 -16.15 11.54 2.13
C LYS A 64 -17.34 10.61 1.89
N ASN A 65 -17.25 9.69 0.93
CA ASN A 65 -18.31 8.72 0.65
C ASN A 65 -18.11 7.50 1.54
N LYS A 66 -18.96 7.39 2.57
CA LYS A 66 -19.22 6.12 3.28
C LYS A 66 -19.98 5.20 2.33
N SER A 67 -19.32 4.62 1.34
CA SER A 67 -19.86 3.41 0.75
C SER A 67 -19.43 2.26 1.66
N SER A 68 -20.42 1.69 2.34
CA SER A 68 -20.31 0.47 3.13
C SER A 68 -20.26 -0.74 2.22
N GLU A 69 -19.46 -0.71 1.15
CA GLU A 69 -19.13 -1.92 0.43
C GLU A 69 -17.98 -2.60 1.17
N SER A 70 -18.27 -3.82 1.62
CA SER A 70 -17.28 -4.76 2.07
C SER A 70 -16.17 -4.85 1.01
N ASP A 71 -14.96 -4.51 1.43
CA ASP A 71 -13.68 -4.65 0.73
C ASP A 71 -13.34 -6.15 0.50
N SER A 72 -14.32 -6.99 0.19
CA SER A 72 -14.18 -8.44 0.05
C SER A 72 -13.75 -8.78 -1.38
N SER A 73 -12.64 -8.21 -1.84
CA SER A 73 -11.91 -8.77 -2.99
C SER A 73 -11.24 -10.11 -2.65
N GLU A 74 -11.40 -10.59 -1.41
CA GLU A 74 -10.95 -11.89 -0.94
C GLU A 74 -11.65 -13.02 -1.71
N GLY A 75 -10.88 -14.02 -2.13
CA GLY A 75 -11.38 -15.11 -2.96
C GLY A 75 -11.44 -14.78 -4.46
N THR A 76 -11.27 -13.52 -4.86
CA THR A 76 -11.21 -13.18 -6.29
C THR A 76 -9.82 -13.43 -6.88
N THR A 77 -9.77 -13.83 -8.15
CA THR A 77 -8.49 -13.96 -8.87
C THR A 77 -7.91 -12.59 -9.19
N LYS A 78 -6.62 -12.40 -8.91
CA LYS A 78 -5.86 -11.18 -9.19
C LYS A 78 -4.51 -11.51 -9.82
N TRP A 79 -3.85 -10.47 -10.33
CA TRP A 79 -2.52 -10.55 -10.90
C TRP A 79 -1.47 -9.98 -9.96
N PHE A 80 -0.33 -10.66 -9.88
CA PHE A 80 0.73 -10.36 -8.94
C PHE A 80 2.08 -10.27 -9.64
N TYR A 81 2.98 -9.44 -9.12
CA TYR A 81 4.37 -9.38 -9.56
C TYR A 81 5.36 -9.57 -8.40
N LYS A 82 6.47 -10.26 -8.69
CA LYS A 82 7.48 -10.62 -7.68
C LYS A 82 8.27 -9.39 -7.23
N GLY A 83 8.28 -9.17 -5.92
CA GLY A 83 9.21 -8.27 -5.22
C GLY A 83 10.36 -9.06 -4.57
N ALA A 84 11.28 -8.35 -3.91
CA ALA A 84 12.44 -8.98 -3.23
C ALA A 84 12.00 -10.11 -2.28
N ASN A 85 11.09 -9.81 -1.34
CA ASN A 85 10.65 -10.74 -0.30
C ASN A 85 9.12 -10.88 -0.29
N GLY A 86 8.52 -11.22 -1.43
CA GLY A 86 7.07 -11.43 -1.53
C GLY A 86 6.48 -10.98 -2.86
N TRP A 87 5.16 -10.93 -2.91
CA TRP A 87 4.37 -10.59 -4.09
C TRP A 87 3.63 -9.27 -3.88
N TRP A 88 3.56 -8.47 -4.93
CA TRP A 88 2.71 -7.29 -4.98
C TRP A 88 1.52 -7.61 -5.87
N VAL A 89 0.33 -7.19 -5.48
CA VAL A 89 -0.81 -7.15 -6.39
C VAL A 89 -0.63 -5.95 -7.31
N TYR A 90 -0.96 -6.08 -8.58
CA TYR A 90 -1.16 -4.90 -9.43
C TYR A 90 -2.34 -4.08 -8.91
N ASP A 91 -2.41 -2.79 -9.26
CA ASP A 91 -3.63 -2.01 -9.04
C ASP A 91 -4.82 -2.59 -9.82
N GLU A 92 -6.02 -2.12 -9.49
CA GLU A 92 -7.27 -2.65 -9.99
C GLU A 92 -7.40 -2.56 -11.51
N ASP A 93 -7.16 -1.37 -12.07
CA ASP A 93 -7.23 -1.11 -13.51
C ASP A 93 -6.22 -1.98 -14.27
N THR A 94 -4.99 -2.09 -13.74
CA THR A 94 -3.96 -2.93 -14.36
C THR A 94 -4.31 -4.42 -14.25
N CYS A 95 -4.89 -4.88 -13.13
CA CYS A 95 -5.38 -6.26 -13.01
C CYS A 95 -6.46 -6.56 -14.06
N GLU A 96 -7.43 -5.66 -14.22
CA GLU A 96 -8.50 -5.82 -15.21
C GLU A 96 -7.96 -5.86 -16.63
N LEU A 97 -7.04 -4.95 -16.96
CA LEU A 97 -6.38 -4.89 -18.26
C LEU A 97 -5.63 -6.19 -18.58
N ILE A 98 -4.82 -6.68 -17.65
CA ILE A 98 -4.06 -7.93 -17.82
C ILE A 98 -5.01 -9.12 -17.94
N GLU A 99 -6.04 -9.19 -17.10
CA GLU A 99 -7.02 -10.27 -17.12
C GLU A 99 -7.79 -10.32 -18.44
N ASN A 100 -8.19 -9.17 -18.98
CA ASN A 100 -8.87 -9.07 -20.27
C ASN A 100 -7.96 -9.52 -21.42
N ALA A 101 -6.70 -9.08 -21.45
CA ALA A 101 -5.72 -9.53 -22.45
C ALA A 101 -5.49 -11.05 -22.39
N PHE A 102 -5.36 -11.60 -21.17
CA PHE A 102 -5.18 -13.03 -20.94
C PHE A 102 -6.39 -13.85 -21.40
N ARG A 103 -7.61 -13.45 -21.04
CA ARG A 103 -8.86 -14.13 -21.46
C ARG A 103 -9.05 -14.12 -22.97
N ASN A 104 -8.60 -13.06 -23.64
CA ASN A 104 -8.60 -12.94 -25.09
C ASN A 104 -7.43 -13.67 -25.77
N LYS A 105 -6.67 -14.49 -25.03
CA LYS A 105 -5.55 -15.30 -25.53
C LYS A 105 -4.48 -14.46 -26.24
N GLN A 106 -4.29 -13.21 -25.83
CA GLN A 106 -3.18 -12.39 -26.32
C GLN A 106 -1.86 -13.00 -25.86
N GLN A 107 -0.79 -12.79 -26.62
CA GLN A 107 0.55 -13.27 -26.26
C GLN A 107 1.22 -12.40 -25.20
N SER A 108 0.87 -11.12 -25.17
CA SER A 108 1.38 -10.15 -24.22
C SER A 108 0.36 -9.08 -23.88
N CYS A 109 0.62 -8.34 -22.80
CA CYS A 109 -0.17 -7.17 -22.38
C CYS A 109 0.78 -6.00 -22.12
N HIS A 110 0.47 -4.84 -22.70
CA HIS A 110 1.20 -3.59 -22.46
C HIS A 110 0.44 -2.72 -21.46
N PHE A 111 1.14 -2.11 -20.52
CA PHE A 111 0.54 -1.24 -19.51
C PHE A 111 1.55 -0.25 -18.94
N THR A 112 1.05 0.84 -18.37
CA THR A 112 1.88 1.90 -17.78
C THR A 112 1.68 1.95 -16.26
N ILE A 113 2.78 1.90 -15.51
CA ILE A 113 2.75 2.04 -14.04
C ILE A 113 3.72 3.13 -13.62
N SER A 114 3.23 4.16 -12.93
CA SER A 114 4.03 5.29 -12.45
C SER A 114 4.89 5.92 -13.56
N GLY A 115 4.31 6.09 -14.75
CA GLY A 115 4.97 6.71 -15.90
C GLY A 115 5.95 5.82 -16.66
N LEU A 116 6.09 4.54 -16.28
CA LEU A 116 6.96 3.58 -16.97
C LEU A 116 6.14 2.56 -17.75
N ASN A 117 6.56 2.27 -18.97
CA ASN A 117 5.89 1.34 -19.86
C ASN A 117 6.44 -0.07 -19.67
N TYR A 118 5.54 -1.02 -19.45
CA TYR A 118 5.83 -2.42 -19.25
C TYR A 118 5.13 -3.27 -20.29
N VAL A 119 5.75 -4.41 -20.59
CA VAL A 119 5.14 -5.53 -21.29
C VAL A 119 5.15 -6.74 -20.37
N LEU A 120 4.01 -7.42 -20.27
CA LEU A 120 3.89 -8.74 -19.67
C LEU A 120 3.78 -9.78 -20.78
N ASP A 121 4.75 -10.68 -20.85
CA ASP A 121 4.69 -11.88 -21.67
C ASP A 121 3.91 -12.97 -20.93
N PHE A 122 2.81 -13.45 -21.53
CA PHE A 122 1.95 -14.47 -20.92
C PHE A 122 2.52 -15.88 -21.01
N LYS A 123 3.40 -16.16 -21.97
CA LYS A 123 4.05 -17.47 -22.12
C LYS A 123 5.08 -17.68 -21.03
N SER A 124 5.92 -16.67 -20.76
CA SER A 124 6.95 -16.76 -19.72
C SER A 124 6.47 -16.29 -18.34
N LEU A 125 5.30 -15.66 -18.27
CA LEU A 125 4.78 -14.99 -17.07
C LEU A 125 5.81 -14.04 -16.45
N THR A 126 6.38 -13.18 -17.30
CA THR A 126 7.35 -12.16 -16.86
C THR A 126 6.98 -10.79 -17.37
N GLN A 127 7.01 -9.79 -16.49
CA GLN A 127 7.02 -8.39 -16.91
C GLN A 127 8.46 -7.89 -17.11
N SER A 128 8.65 -6.98 -18.06
CA SER A 128 9.86 -6.18 -18.27
C SER A 128 9.50 -4.77 -18.69
N ARG A 129 10.39 -3.79 -18.47
CA ARG A 129 10.16 -2.47 -19.07
C ARG A 129 10.40 -2.55 -20.57
N VAL A 130 9.66 -1.75 -21.33
CA VAL A 130 9.78 -1.67 -22.79
C VAL A 130 11.12 -1.02 -23.19
N ASP A 131 11.56 -0.03 -22.43
CA ASP A 131 12.80 0.72 -22.66
C ASP A 131 14.05 0.13 -22.00
N ASP A 132 13.87 -0.83 -21.07
CA ASP A 132 14.93 -1.43 -20.27
C ASP A 132 14.55 -2.84 -19.81
N SER A 133 15.02 -3.84 -20.56
CA SER A 133 14.74 -5.24 -20.25
C SER A 133 15.57 -5.81 -19.11
N SER A 134 16.49 -5.04 -18.51
CA SER A 134 17.38 -5.54 -17.43
C SER A 134 16.59 -5.95 -16.17
N ARG A 135 15.49 -5.26 -15.89
CA ARG A 135 14.61 -5.55 -14.76
C ARG A 135 13.41 -6.37 -15.20
N ARG A 136 13.53 -7.68 -15.02
CA ARG A 136 12.44 -8.64 -15.21
C ARG A 136 11.87 -9.07 -13.87
N ARG A 137 10.54 -9.18 -13.79
CA ARG A 137 9.86 -9.73 -12.60
C ARG A 137 8.95 -10.87 -13.01
N LYS A 138 8.98 -11.95 -12.25
CA LYS A 138 7.99 -13.02 -12.36
C LYS A 138 6.60 -12.47 -12.04
N VAL A 139 5.61 -12.93 -12.77
CA VAL A 139 4.20 -12.58 -12.60
C VAL A 139 3.41 -13.86 -12.35
N LYS A 140 2.31 -13.77 -11.60
CA LYS A 140 1.36 -14.86 -11.44
C LYS A 140 -0.07 -14.38 -11.43
N ARG A 141 -0.99 -15.27 -11.78
CA ARG A 141 -2.44 -15.13 -11.62
C ARG A 141 -2.86 -16.09 -10.52
N ASP A 142 -3.46 -15.58 -9.45
CA ASP A 142 -3.74 -16.37 -8.26
C ASP A 142 -4.94 -15.81 -7.48
N VAL A 143 -5.48 -16.58 -6.53
CA VAL A 143 -6.55 -16.11 -5.65
C VAL A 143 -5.98 -15.12 -4.63
N PHE A 144 -6.66 -13.99 -4.47
CA PHE A 144 -6.29 -13.00 -3.46
C PHE A 144 -6.85 -13.38 -2.09
N THR A 145 -5.96 -13.49 -1.11
CA THR A 145 -6.29 -13.78 0.29
C THR A 145 -5.63 -12.76 1.20
N LYS A 146 -6.39 -12.08 2.07
CA LYS A 146 -5.85 -10.99 2.91
C LYS A 146 -4.83 -11.52 3.92
N SER A 147 -5.06 -12.73 4.43
CA SER A 147 -4.19 -13.43 5.38
C SER A 147 -2.88 -13.95 4.79
N ASN A 148 -2.70 -13.94 3.46
CA ASN A 148 -1.47 -14.44 2.84
C ASN A 148 -0.30 -13.50 3.11
N ASP A 149 0.63 -13.90 3.98
CA ASP A 149 1.79 -13.10 4.42
C ASP A 149 2.82 -12.81 3.32
N GLU A 150 2.81 -13.58 2.21
CA GLU A 150 3.68 -13.27 1.07
C GLU A 150 3.22 -12.01 0.32
N ILE A 151 1.96 -11.61 0.46
CA ILE A 151 1.42 -10.43 -0.21
C ILE A 151 1.86 -9.18 0.56
N LYS A 152 2.62 -8.31 -0.10
CA LYS A 152 3.16 -7.08 0.48
C LYS A 152 2.15 -5.93 0.48
N GLY A 153 1.26 -5.92 -0.50
CA GLY A 153 0.27 -4.89 -0.73
C GLY A 153 -0.03 -4.70 -2.22
N ILE A 154 -0.49 -3.52 -2.61
CA ILE A 154 -1.01 -3.22 -3.96
C ILE A 154 -0.17 -2.10 -4.60
N GLY A 155 0.42 -2.33 -5.78
CA GLY A 155 1.13 -1.29 -6.56
C GLY A 155 2.29 -0.58 -5.83
N GLY A 156 2.82 -1.17 -4.77
CA GLY A 156 3.83 -0.57 -3.89
C GLY A 156 3.29 0.11 -2.62
N ILE A 157 1.96 0.15 -2.42
CA ILE A 157 1.31 0.56 -1.17
C ILE A 157 1.21 -0.65 -0.27
N LEU A 158 1.74 -0.56 0.96
CA LEU A 158 1.77 -1.70 1.88
C LEU A 158 0.38 -2.03 2.43
N LYS A 159 0.13 -3.31 2.76
CA LYS A 159 -1.13 -3.75 3.40
C LYS A 159 -1.56 -2.89 4.59
N ARG A 160 -0.60 -2.50 5.44
CA ARG A 160 -0.85 -1.65 6.62
C ARG A 160 -1.38 -0.25 6.30
N ASP A 161 -1.16 0.23 5.07
CA ASP A 161 -1.61 1.56 4.62
C ASP A 161 -2.97 1.47 3.90
N LEU A 162 -3.35 0.28 3.40
CA LEU A 162 -4.67 0.01 2.81
C LEU A 162 -5.78 0.00 3.88
N SER A 163 -5.51 -0.60 5.04
CA SER A 163 -6.49 -0.69 6.16
C SER A 163 -6.82 0.67 6.80
N VAL A 164 -5.98 1.68 6.58
CA VAL A 164 -6.21 3.05 7.07
C VAL A 164 -7.28 3.77 6.25
N ILE A 165 -7.49 3.36 4.99
CA ILE A 165 -8.46 3.96 4.06
C ILE A 165 -9.87 3.43 4.35
N SER A 166 -10.02 2.18 4.81
CA SER A 166 -11.31 1.57 5.13
C SER A 166 -11.89 1.96 6.50
N GLY A 167 -11.30 2.96 7.18
CA GLY A 167 -11.87 3.51 8.42
C GLY A 167 -11.89 2.56 9.62
N SER A 168 -11.13 1.46 9.61
CA SER A 168 -11.08 0.55 10.76
C SER A 168 -10.38 1.22 11.96
N PRO A 169 -11.01 1.28 13.15
CA PRO A 169 -10.36 1.81 14.34
C PRO A 169 -9.11 0.99 14.65
N LYS A 170 -7.97 1.66 14.84
CA LYS A 170 -6.77 1.00 15.38
C LYS A 170 -7.14 0.42 16.75
N ARG A 171 -7.19 -0.91 16.88
CA ARG A 171 -7.19 -1.57 18.20
C ARG A 171 -5.94 -1.06 18.91
N LYS A 172 -6.11 -0.25 19.96
CA LYS A 172 -5.03 0.10 20.88
C LYS A 172 -4.51 -1.23 21.42
N LYS A 173 -3.21 -1.52 21.25
CA LYS A 173 -2.59 -2.64 21.96
C LYS A 173 -2.78 -2.37 23.45
N ALA A 174 -3.62 -3.15 24.12
CA ALA A 174 -3.67 -3.15 25.57
C ALA A 174 -2.27 -3.58 26.06
N ARG A 175 -1.58 -2.68 26.75
CA ARG A 175 -0.33 -3.01 27.43
C ARG A 175 -0.73 -3.85 28.64
N LEU A 176 -0.44 -5.15 28.60
CA LEU A 176 -0.53 -6.03 29.76
C LEU A 176 0.54 -5.54 30.75
N VAL A 177 0.13 -4.86 31.81
CA VAL A 177 0.96 -4.62 32.98
C VAL A 177 0.98 -5.92 33.77
N VAL A 178 2.09 -6.66 33.68
CA VAL A 178 2.37 -7.76 34.60
C VAL A 178 2.83 -7.12 35.91
N SER A 179 1.98 -7.21 36.93
CA SER A 179 2.30 -6.89 38.31
C SER A 179 3.23 -7.97 38.85
N THR A 180 4.51 -7.67 39.04
CA THR A 180 5.42 -8.53 39.81
C THR A 180 5.28 -8.20 41.28
N SER A 181 4.58 -9.06 42.02
CA SER A 181 4.60 -9.11 43.48
C SER A 181 5.94 -9.67 43.96
N THR A 182 6.81 -8.81 44.48
CA THR A 182 7.99 -9.22 45.23
C THR A 182 7.61 -9.39 46.69
N ASN A 183 7.53 -10.65 47.13
CA ASN A 183 7.57 -11.00 48.55
C ASN A 183 9.01 -10.76 49.07
N ALA A 184 9.15 -9.87 50.03
CA ALA A 184 10.34 -9.78 50.88
C ALA A 184 9.92 -10.25 52.28
N ASN A 185 10.47 -11.40 52.67
CA ASN A 185 10.35 -11.97 53.99
C ASN A 185 11.65 -11.62 54.73
N GLU A 186 11.59 -10.74 55.72
CA GLU A 186 12.67 -10.57 56.70
C GLU A 186 12.05 -10.44 58.09
N SER A 187 12.16 -11.54 58.83
CA SER A 187 12.01 -11.60 60.28
C SER A 187 13.31 -11.14 60.93
N LYS A 188 13.25 -10.15 61.82
CA LYS A 188 14.23 -9.95 62.89
C LYS A 188 13.52 -9.56 64.17
N ASP A 189 13.66 -10.43 65.16
CA ASP A 189 13.42 -10.18 66.58
C ASP A 189 14.54 -9.31 67.17
N GLU A 190 14.20 -8.64 68.28
CA GLU A 190 14.99 -8.05 69.38
C GLU A 190 14.57 -6.59 69.63
N ALA A 191 13.68 -6.32 70.59
CA ALA A 191 13.87 -6.32 72.05
C ALA A 191 14.46 -5.00 72.59
N SER A 192 13.60 -4.29 73.32
CA SER A 192 13.88 -3.58 74.58
C SER A 192 14.37 -2.12 74.56
N GLN A 193 13.94 -1.42 75.63
CA GLN A 193 14.40 -0.14 76.21
C GLN A 193 13.59 1.11 75.76
N SER A 194 12.63 1.58 76.58
CA SER A 194 12.75 2.42 77.81
C SER A 194 12.58 3.90 77.46
N GLU A 195 11.46 4.51 77.84
CA GLU A 195 11.34 5.50 78.94
C GLU A 195 11.33 6.95 78.41
N GLY A 196 10.39 7.75 78.94
CA GLY A 196 10.23 9.17 78.68
C GLY A 196 8.78 9.60 78.59
#